data_AF-A0AAW2UC42-F1
#
_entry.id   AF-A0AAW2UC42-F1
#
_cell.length_a   1.000
_cell.length_b   1.000
_cell.length_c   1.000
_cell.angle_alpha   90.00
_cell.angle_beta   90.00
_cell.angle_gamma   90.00
#
_symmetry.space_group_name_H-M   'P 1'
#
loop_
_entity.id
_entity.type
_entity.pdbx_description
1 polymer ?
#
loop_
_entity_poly.entity_id
_entity_poly.type
_entity_poly.pdbx_seq_one_letter_code
_entity_poly.pdbx_strand_id
1 'polypeptide(L)'
;MRQHEKVLEDGVLDPETTVVSIFPSPMHYAGPTEVQWHAKARINAGADFYIVGRDPAGMSHPIEKRDLYDADHGKKVLSMAPGLERLNILPFKVAAYDKTQSKMAFFDPSRAQDFLFISGTKMRTLAKNRENPPDGFMCPGGWKVLVEYYDSLAPAENERVPEPVPA
;
A
#
# COMPACT_ATOMS: atom_id res chain seq x y z
N MET A 1 -4.27 -5.55 11.02
CA MET A 1 -5.71 -5.62 11.38
C MET A 1 -6.19 -4.37 12.11
N ARG A 2 -5.64 -4.02 13.29
CA ARG A 2 -6.05 -2.83 14.07
C ARG A 2 -6.20 -1.54 13.24
N GLN A 3 -5.30 -1.28 12.30
CA GLN A 3 -5.36 -0.08 11.45
C GLN A 3 -6.59 -0.10 10.51
N HIS A 4 -6.90 -1.24 9.88
CA HIS A 4 -8.05 -1.36 8.97
C HIS A 4 -9.39 -1.30 9.70
N GLU A 5 -9.45 -1.83 10.92
CA GLU A 5 -10.60 -1.69 11.82
C GLU A 5 -10.93 -0.21 12.05
N LYS A 6 -9.92 0.62 12.31
CA LYS A 6 -10.12 2.08 12.43
C LYS A 6 -10.53 2.77 11.14
N VAL A 7 -10.13 2.27 9.97
CA VAL A 7 -10.59 2.79 8.68
C VAL A 7 -12.09 2.56 8.49
N LEU A 8 -12.61 1.42 8.95
CA LEU A 8 -14.05 1.11 8.94
C LEU A 8 -14.82 1.90 10.00
N GLU A 9 -14.31 1.95 11.23
CA GLU A 9 -14.94 2.74 12.31
C GLU A 9 -15.04 4.23 11.97
N ASP A 10 -14.02 4.79 11.30
CA ASP A 10 -14.01 6.19 10.88
C ASP A 10 -14.90 6.44 9.63
N GLY A 11 -15.55 5.41 9.08
CA GLY A 11 -16.48 5.51 7.96
C GLY A 11 -15.83 5.81 6.61
N VAL A 12 -14.52 5.64 6.47
CA VAL A 12 -13.82 5.77 5.17
C VAL A 12 -14.25 4.66 4.22
N LEU A 13 -14.46 3.46 4.77
CA LEU A 13 -15.15 2.35 4.13
C LEU A 13 -16.38 2.03 4.96
N ASP A 14 -17.50 1.76 4.29
CA ASP A 14 -18.76 1.43 4.95
C ASP A 14 -18.70 -0.01 5.50
N PRO A 15 -18.82 -0.22 6.83
CA PRO A 15 -18.79 -1.55 7.42
C PRO A 15 -19.98 -2.44 7.02
N GLU A 16 -21.14 -1.88 6.69
CA GLU A 16 -22.33 -2.67 6.32
C GLU A 16 -22.17 -3.34 4.95
N THR A 17 -21.34 -2.77 4.09
CA THR A 17 -21.08 -3.28 2.74
C THR A 17 -19.68 -3.85 2.55
N THR A 18 -18.90 -4.03 3.63
CA THR A 18 -17.49 -4.44 3.55
C THR A 18 -17.22 -5.70 4.36
N VAL A 19 -16.68 -6.73 3.71
CA VAL A 19 -16.17 -7.94 4.39
C VAL A 19 -14.65 -7.84 4.56
N VAL A 20 -14.18 -7.93 5.80
CA VAL A 20 -12.75 -8.04 6.10
C VAL A 20 -12.37 -9.49 6.36
N SER A 21 -11.35 -9.98 5.65
CA SER A 21 -10.81 -11.32 5.83
C SER A 21 -9.30 -11.34 5.60
N ILE A 22 -8.63 -12.38 6.10
CA ILE A 22 -7.18 -12.57 5.94
C ILE A 22 -6.94 -13.55 4.80
N PHE A 23 -6.18 -13.11 3.80
CA PHE A 23 -5.68 -13.99 2.75
C PHE A 23 -4.41 -14.71 3.26
N PRO A 24 -4.40 -16.05 3.42
CA PRO A 24 -3.35 -16.76 4.16
C PRO A 24 -2.08 -17.04 3.34
N SER A 25 -2.04 -16.64 2.06
CA SER A 25 -0.88 -16.89 1.20
C SER A 25 0.36 -16.13 1.69
N PRO A 26 1.56 -16.73 1.62
CA PRO A 26 2.81 -15.97 1.65
C PRO A 26 2.82 -14.90 0.54
N MET A 27 3.47 -13.77 0.84
CA MET A 27 3.73 -12.69 -0.12
C MET A 27 5.13 -12.88 -0.72
N HIS A 28 5.23 -12.97 -2.04
CA HIS A 28 6.49 -13.23 -2.75
C HIS A 28 7.21 -11.96 -3.22
N TYR A 29 6.49 -10.84 -3.31
CA TYR A 29 6.94 -9.59 -3.93
C TYR A 29 7.38 -9.80 -5.39
N ALA A 30 6.66 -10.66 -6.12
CA ALA A 30 7.00 -11.07 -7.49
C ALA A 30 6.20 -10.34 -8.59
N GLY A 31 5.67 -9.15 -8.28
CA GLY A 31 5.16 -8.19 -9.25
C GLY A 31 4.08 -8.75 -10.20
N PRO A 32 4.21 -8.54 -11.53
CA PRO A 32 3.24 -9.00 -12.53
C PRO A 32 2.98 -10.52 -12.53
N THR A 33 3.91 -11.33 -12.03
CA THR A 33 3.71 -12.77 -11.88
C THR A 33 2.81 -13.07 -10.69
N GLU A 34 3.08 -12.45 -9.54
CA GLU A 34 2.33 -12.71 -8.32
C GLU A 34 0.91 -12.11 -8.35
N VAL A 35 0.72 -10.96 -9.01
CA VAL A 35 -0.61 -10.34 -9.07
C VAL A 35 -1.65 -11.24 -9.76
N GLN A 36 -1.22 -12.13 -10.67
CA GLN A 36 -2.09 -13.15 -11.28
C GLN A 36 -2.58 -14.16 -10.24
N TRP A 37 -1.69 -14.60 -9.33
CA TRP A 37 -2.05 -15.46 -8.20
C TRP A 37 -3.06 -14.77 -7.27
N HIS A 38 -2.79 -13.51 -6.92
CA HIS A 38 -3.70 -12.73 -6.08
C HIS A 38 -5.09 -12.58 -6.70
N ALA A 39 -5.18 -12.39 -8.01
CA ALA A 39 -6.44 -12.32 -8.75
C ALA A 39 -7.15 -13.68 -8.79
N LYS A 40 -6.43 -14.74 -9.19
CA LYS A 40 -6.99 -16.10 -9.29
C LYS A 40 -7.53 -16.62 -7.96
N ALA A 41 -6.84 -16.33 -6.85
CA ALA A 41 -7.30 -16.70 -5.51
C ALA A 41 -8.63 -16.00 -5.14
N ARG A 42 -8.80 -14.74 -5.55
CA ARG A 42 -10.04 -13.97 -5.32
C ARG A 42 -11.19 -14.46 -6.18
N ILE A 43 -10.94 -14.87 -7.43
CA ILE A 43 -11.94 -15.58 -8.26
C ILE A 43 -12.43 -16.83 -7.52
N ASN A 44 -11.52 -17.65 -7.01
CA ASN A 44 -11.88 -18.86 -6.28
C ASN A 44 -12.66 -18.58 -4.97
N ALA A 45 -12.50 -17.38 -4.40
CA ALA A 45 -13.25 -16.91 -3.25
C ALA A 45 -14.60 -16.26 -3.62
N GLY A 46 -14.95 -16.21 -4.91
CA GLY A 46 -16.23 -15.67 -5.40
C GLY A 46 -16.23 -14.17 -5.77
N ALA A 47 -15.06 -13.55 -5.95
CA ALA A 47 -15.00 -12.15 -6.40
C ALA A 47 -15.25 -12.04 -7.93
N ASP A 48 -16.22 -11.21 -8.31
CA ASP A 48 -16.53 -10.91 -9.73
C ASP A 48 -15.67 -9.78 -10.30
N PHE A 49 -15.14 -8.91 -9.43
CA PHE A 49 -14.32 -7.76 -9.78
C PHE A 49 -12.99 -7.79 -9.02
N TYR A 50 -11.92 -7.32 -9.64
CA TYR A 50 -10.59 -7.23 -9.03
C TYR A 50 -9.95 -5.87 -9.28
N ILE A 51 -9.73 -5.13 -8.19
CA ILE A 51 -9.08 -3.82 -8.21
C ILE A 51 -7.57 -4.01 -8.35
N VAL A 52 -6.95 -3.30 -9.31
CA VAL A 52 -5.50 -3.30 -9.50
C VAL A 52 -4.99 -1.89 -9.77
N GLY A 53 -3.96 -1.48 -9.02
CA GLY A 53 -3.33 -0.16 -9.14
C GLY A 53 -1.97 -0.18 -9.84
N ARG A 54 -1.12 0.76 -9.45
CA ARG A 54 0.29 0.87 -9.84
C ARG A 54 1.12 -0.18 -9.09
N ASP A 55 2.05 -0.83 -9.79
CA ASP A 55 3.11 -1.69 -9.23
C ASP A 55 2.59 -2.77 -8.24
N PRO A 56 1.54 -3.55 -8.62
CA PRO A 56 0.96 -4.52 -7.71
C PRO A 56 1.94 -5.64 -7.43
N ALA A 57 2.04 -6.02 -6.15
CA ALA A 57 3.01 -6.99 -5.64
C ALA A 57 4.49 -6.64 -5.96
N GLY A 58 4.78 -5.37 -6.28
CA GLY A 58 6.13 -4.90 -6.51
C GLY A 58 6.87 -4.52 -5.22
N MET A 59 8.17 -4.31 -5.38
CA MET A 59 9.06 -3.74 -4.37
C MET A 59 10.22 -3.02 -5.06
N SER A 60 10.94 -2.19 -4.33
CA SER A 60 12.21 -1.63 -4.82
C SER A 60 13.25 -2.74 -4.99
N HIS A 61 14.10 -2.60 -6.00
CA HIS A 61 15.19 -3.52 -6.23
C HIS A 61 16.17 -3.48 -5.04
N PRO A 62 16.65 -4.63 -4.53
CA PRO A 62 17.46 -4.66 -3.29
C PRO A 62 18.85 -4.01 -3.44
N ILE A 63 19.40 -4.03 -4.66
CA ILE A 63 20.74 -3.47 -4.97
C ILE A 63 20.63 -2.12 -5.72
N GLU A 64 19.87 -2.07 -6.81
CA GLU A 64 19.73 -0.89 -7.65
C GLU A 64 18.68 0.11 -7.12
N LYS A 65 18.89 1.40 -7.39
CA LYS A 65 17.95 2.48 -7.00
C LYS A 65 16.79 2.61 -8.00
N ARG A 66 16.02 1.54 -8.18
CA ARG A 66 14.82 1.51 -9.03
C ARG A 66 13.79 0.51 -8.51
N ASP A 67 12.60 0.56 -9.08
CA ASP A 67 11.61 -0.49 -8.86
C ASP A 67 12.03 -1.79 -9.55
N LEU A 68 11.66 -2.92 -8.95
CA LEU A 68 11.99 -4.24 -9.49
C LEU A 68 11.20 -4.53 -10.78
N TYR A 69 9.99 -3.96 -10.89
CA TYR A 69 9.08 -4.11 -12.01
C TYR A 69 8.65 -2.75 -12.54
N ASP A 70 8.24 -2.71 -13.81
CA ASP A 70 7.54 -1.56 -14.35
C ASP A 70 6.14 -1.45 -13.72
N ALA A 71 5.82 -0.23 -13.29
CA ALA A 71 4.62 0.11 -12.54
C ALA A 71 3.30 -0.22 -13.24
N ASP A 72 3.27 -0.31 -14.57
CA ASP A 72 2.07 -0.62 -15.34
C ASP A 72 1.98 -2.09 -15.76
N HIS A 73 3.06 -2.87 -15.62
CA HIS A 73 3.08 -4.26 -16.09
C HIS A 73 2.03 -5.12 -15.40
N GLY A 74 1.80 -4.95 -14.09
CA GLY A 74 0.81 -5.77 -13.38
C GLY A 74 -0.61 -5.66 -13.95
N LYS A 75 -1.04 -4.44 -14.30
CA LYS A 75 -2.36 -4.21 -14.93
C LYS A 75 -2.42 -4.80 -16.34
N LYS A 76 -1.37 -4.56 -17.14
CA LYS A 76 -1.29 -5.07 -18.52
C LYS A 76 -1.30 -6.59 -18.55
N VAL A 77 -0.46 -7.23 -17.73
CA VAL A 77 -0.38 -8.69 -17.62
C VAL A 77 -1.69 -9.29 -17.15
N LEU A 78 -2.33 -8.73 -16.12
CA LEU A 78 -3.65 -9.22 -15.67
C LEU A 78 -4.70 -9.17 -16.79
N SER A 79 -4.73 -8.11 -17.59
CA SER A 79 -5.73 -7.96 -18.67
C SER A 79 -5.57 -8.97 -19.81
N MET A 80 -4.42 -9.64 -19.92
CA MET A 80 -4.12 -10.62 -20.97
C MET A 80 -3.81 -12.02 -20.42
N ALA A 81 -3.92 -12.22 -19.10
CA ALA A 81 -3.56 -13.48 -18.46
C ALA A 81 -4.63 -14.56 -18.73
N PRO A 82 -4.24 -15.74 -19.24
CA PRO A 82 -5.18 -16.82 -19.51
C PRO A 82 -5.78 -17.37 -18.21
N GLY A 83 -7.05 -17.76 -18.25
CA GLY A 83 -7.79 -18.28 -17.10
C GLY A 83 -8.34 -17.22 -16.14
N LEU A 84 -8.19 -15.93 -16.47
CA LEU A 84 -8.78 -14.80 -15.73
C LEU A 84 -9.89 -14.10 -16.55
N GLU A 85 -10.34 -14.66 -17.67
CA GLU A 85 -11.28 -14.01 -18.61
C GLU A 85 -12.65 -13.73 -17.98
N ARG A 86 -13.02 -14.47 -16.94
CA ARG A 86 -14.28 -14.31 -16.22
C ARG A 86 -14.23 -13.22 -15.14
N LEU A 87 -13.05 -12.69 -14.83
CA LEU A 87 -12.85 -11.70 -13.78
C LEU A 87 -12.82 -10.30 -14.38
N ASN A 88 -13.66 -9.41 -13.86
CA ASN A 88 -13.67 -8.02 -14.30
C ASN A 88 -12.52 -7.25 -13.63
N ILE A 89 -11.45 -7.03 -14.38
CA ILE A 89 -10.30 -6.26 -13.89
C ILE A 89 -10.66 -4.76 -13.90
N LEU A 90 -10.48 -4.11 -12.76
CA LEU A 90 -10.69 -2.66 -12.58
C LEU A 90 -9.32 -1.96 -12.40
N PRO A 91 -8.68 -1.51 -13.49
CA PRO A 91 -7.38 -0.87 -13.42
C PRO A 91 -7.48 0.61 -13.01
N PHE A 92 -6.63 1.02 -12.07
CA PHE A 92 -6.53 2.40 -11.62
C PHE A 92 -5.15 3.01 -11.89
N LYS A 93 -5.14 4.34 -12.08
CA LYS A 93 -3.91 5.14 -12.07
C LYS A 93 -3.41 5.28 -10.63
N VAL A 94 -2.17 5.75 -10.47
CA VAL A 94 -1.64 6.06 -9.14
C VAL A 94 -2.47 7.18 -8.50
N ALA A 95 -2.86 7.01 -7.24
CA ALA A 95 -3.46 8.05 -6.42
C ALA A 95 -2.40 8.65 -5.51
N ALA A 96 -2.42 9.96 -5.35
CA ALA A 96 -1.50 10.73 -4.50
C ALA A 96 -2.27 11.85 -3.81
N TYR A 97 -1.67 12.46 -2.78
CA TYR A 97 -2.32 13.55 -2.06
C TYR A 97 -2.25 14.84 -2.87
N ASP A 98 -3.39 15.36 -3.32
CA ASP A 98 -3.50 16.61 -4.07
C ASP A 98 -3.58 17.78 -3.08
N LYS A 99 -2.51 18.58 -3.01
CA LYS A 99 -2.40 19.73 -2.09
C LYS A 99 -3.43 20.81 -2.38
N THR A 100 -3.90 20.92 -3.62
CA THR A 100 -4.87 21.96 -4.02
C THR A 100 -6.28 21.62 -3.56
N GLN A 101 -6.58 20.33 -3.37
CA GLN A 101 -7.89 19.83 -2.96
C GLN A 101 -7.92 19.29 -1.53
N SER A 102 -6.76 19.22 -0.87
CA SER A 102 -6.57 18.63 0.46
C SER A 102 -7.17 17.24 0.61
N LYS A 103 -6.97 16.38 -0.39
CA LYS A 103 -7.47 15.00 -0.41
C LYS A 103 -6.68 14.11 -1.37
N MET A 104 -6.88 12.81 -1.27
CA MET A 104 -6.36 11.85 -2.25
C MET A 104 -7.08 12.00 -3.59
N ALA A 105 -6.32 12.05 -4.69
CA ALA A 105 -6.83 12.11 -6.05
C ALA A 105 -5.91 11.32 -7.01
N PHE A 106 -6.39 11.00 -8.21
CA PHE A 106 -5.54 10.42 -9.24
C PHE A 106 -4.47 11.43 -9.67
N PHE A 107 -3.23 10.96 -9.72
CA PHE A 107 -2.09 11.76 -10.14
C PHE A 107 -2.25 12.26 -11.57
N ASP A 108 -1.96 13.53 -11.76
CA ASP A 108 -1.95 14.20 -13.04
C ASP A 108 -0.51 14.71 -13.34
N PRO A 109 0.17 14.11 -14.33
CA PRO A 109 1.53 14.51 -14.70
C PRO A 109 1.67 15.97 -15.13
N SER A 110 0.61 16.61 -15.65
CA SER A 110 0.65 18.00 -16.11
C SER A 110 0.78 19.01 -14.98
N ARG A 111 0.44 18.59 -13.75
CA ARG A 111 0.50 19.39 -12.53
C ARG A 111 1.17 18.60 -11.39
N ALA A 112 2.22 17.86 -11.73
CA ALA A 112 2.90 16.96 -10.81
C ALA A 112 3.35 17.63 -9.49
N GLN A 113 3.69 18.92 -9.53
CA GLN A 113 4.06 19.72 -8.37
C GLN A 113 2.95 19.86 -7.32
N ASP A 114 1.69 19.65 -7.69
CA ASP A 114 0.55 19.76 -6.78
C ASP A 114 0.34 18.51 -5.92
N PHE A 115 0.99 17.41 -6.29
CA PHE A 115 0.83 16.12 -5.63
C PHE A 115 1.97 15.81 -4.66
N LEU A 116 1.62 15.21 -3.52
CA LEU A 116 2.56 14.65 -2.57
C LEU A 116 2.48 13.13 -2.57
N PHE A 117 3.63 12.49 -2.76
CA PHE A 117 3.81 11.04 -2.61
C PHE A 117 4.38 10.75 -1.22
N ILE A 118 3.60 10.08 -0.38
CA ILE A 118 4.01 9.73 0.98
C ILE A 118 4.30 8.22 1.00
N SER A 119 5.57 7.86 0.97
CA SER A 119 6.02 6.46 1.05
C SER A 119 5.95 5.93 2.48
N GLY A 120 6.03 4.60 2.64
CA GLY A 120 6.15 3.96 3.96
C GLY A 120 7.32 4.50 4.79
N THR A 121 8.46 4.78 4.13
CA THR A 121 9.61 5.42 4.77
C THR A 121 9.27 6.81 5.28
N LYS A 122 8.55 7.62 4.49
CA LYS A 122 8.12 8.96 4.91
C LYS A 122 7.10 8.89 6.05
N MET A 123 6.13 7.97 6.00
CA MET A 123 5.20 7.74 7.12
C MET A 123 5.94 7.41 8.42
N ARG A 124 6.93 6.51 8.37
CA ARG A 124 7.77 6.20 9.53
C ARG A 124 8.51 7.42 10.07
N THR A 125 9.06 8.26 9.19
CA THR A 125 9.73 9.51 9.61
C THR A 125 8.77 10.49 10.27
N LEU A 126 7.58 10.69 9.70
CA LEU A 126 6.55 11.56 10.28
C LEU A 126 6.15 11.08 11.69
N ALA A 127 5.83 9.80 11.82
CA ALA A 127 5.46 9.21 13.11
C ALA A 127 6.56 9.39 14.18
N LYS A 128 7.82 9.10 13.83
CA LYS A 128 8.97 9.29 14.75
C LYS A 128 9.15 10.73 15.21
N ASN A 129 8.83 11.70 14.36
CA ASN A 129 8.91 13.12 14.69
C ASN A 129 7.64 13.66 15.37
N ARG A 130 6.65 12.81 15.65
CA ARG A 130 5.31 13.22 16.12
C ARG A 130 4.62 14.22 15.17
N GLU A 131 4.91 14.10 13.88
CA GLU A 131 4.27 14.84 12.80
C GLU A 131 3.13 13.99 12.22
N ASN A 132 2.06 14.64 11.77
CA ASN A 132 0.98 13.99 11.05
C ASN A 132 1.20 14.11 9.53
N PRO A 133 0.76 13.13 8.72
CA PRO A 133 0.58 13.36 7.30
C PRO A 133 -0.48 14.46 7.09
N PRO A 134 -0.55 15.06 5.88
CA PRO A 134 -1.60 16.01 5.56
C PRO A 134 -3.01 15.46 5.82
N ASP A 135 -3.90 16.32 6.31
CA ASP A 135 -5.29 15.96 6.58
C ASP A 135 -5.96 15.39 5.31
N GLY A 136 -6.60 14.23 5.44
CA GLY A 136 -7.23 13.54 4.30
C GLY A 136 -6.32 12.54 3.57
N PHE A 137 -5.05 12.38 3.97
CA PHE A 137 -4.20 11.28 3.50
C PHE A 137 -4.62 9.92 4.10
N MET A 138 -4.92 9.90 5.40
CA MET A 138 -5.39 8.73 6.14
C MET A 138 -6.35 9.20 7.23
N CYS A 139 -7.31 8.37 7.63
CA CYS A 139 -8.18 8.71 8.74
C CYS A 139 -7.40 8.83 10.07
N PRO A 140 -7.82 9.71 10.99
CA PRO A 140 -7.11 9.93 12.24
C PRO A 140 -6.95 8.66 13.10
N GLY A 141 -7.99 7.82 13.18
CA GLY A 141 -7.94 6.58 13.94
C GLY A 141 -6.91 5.59 13.37
N GLY A 142 -6.87 5.47 12.04
CA GLY A 142 -5.89 4.66 11.34
C GLY A 142 -4.46 5.17 11.53
N TRP A 143 -4.26 6.49 11.47
CA TRP A 143 -2.94 7.09 11.69
C TRP A 143 -2.43 6.88 13.12
N LYS A 144 -3.30 7.03 14.13
CA LYS A 144 -2.93 6.78 15.53
C LYS A 144 -2.40 5.37 15.76
N VAL A 145 -3.01 4.35 15.14
CA VAL A 145 -2.52 2.97 15.21
C VAL A 145 -1.12 2.82 14.59
N LEU A 146 -0.81 3.57 13.52
CA LEU A 146 0.52 3.57 12.93
C LEU A 146 1.55 4.25 13.84
N VAL A 147 1.19 5.34 14.51
CA VAL A 147 2.07 5.99 15.50
C VAL A 147 2.40 5.02 16.64
N GLU A 148 1.38 4.37 17.23
CA GLU A 148 1.58 3.35 18.27
C GLU A 148 2.51 2.21 17.79
N TYR A 149 2.35 1.77 16.54
CA TYR A 149 3.22 0.77 15.94
C TYR A 149 4.67 1.27 15.83
N TYR A 150 4.91 2.46 15.28
CA TYR A 150 6.26 2.98 15.10
C TYR A 150 6.95 3.34 16.43
N ASP A 151 6.20 3.77 17.44
CA ASP A 151 6.72 3.97 18.79
C ASP A 151 7.19 2.65 19.41
N SER A 152 6.48 1.55 19.17
CA SER A 152 6.88 0.22 19.64
C SER A 152 8.14 -0.33 18.96
N LEU A 153 8.51 0.21 17.79
CA LEU A 153 9.72 -0.13 17.05
C LEU A 153 10.92 0.74 17.42
N ALA A 154 10.72 1.84 18.13
CA ALA A 154 11.84 2.64 18.63
C ALA A 154 12.59 1.78 19.65
N PRO A 155 13.92 1.60 19.52
CA PRO A 155 14.69 0.97 20.58
C PRO A 155 14.41 1.70 21.89
N ALA A 156 14.17 0.97 22.97
CA ALA A 156 14.29 1.59 24.29
C ALA A 156 15.66 2.27 24.35
N GLU A 157 15.74 3.50 24.86
CA GLU A 157 16.97 4.32 24.90
C GLU A 157 18.17 3.67 25.64
N ASN A 158 18.11 2.38 26.01
CA ASN A 158 19.09 1.67 26.84
C ASN A 158 19.72 0.39 26.25
N GLU A 159 19.45 0.00 25.00
CA GLU A 159 20.18 -1.13 24.39
C GLU A 159 21.41 -0.63 23.63
N ARG A 160 22.57 -0.70 24.30
CA ARG A 160 23.89 -0.51 23.68
C ARG A 160 23.99 -1.41 22.44
N VAL A 161 24.14 -0.79 21.28
CA VAL A 161 24.47 -1.49 20.02
C VAL A 161 25.78 -2.26 20.25
N PRO A 162 25.81 -3.60 20.07
CA PRO A 162 27.06 -4.34 20.14
C PRO A 162 28.02 -3.86 19.04
N GLU A 163 29.25 -3.53 19.42
CA GLU A 163 30.28 -3.17 18.46
C GLU A 163 30.53 -4.33 17.47
N PRO A 164 30.71 -4.04 16.17
CA PRO A 164 31.05 -5.08 15.21
C PRO A 164 32.42 -5.68 15.55
N VAL A 165 32.45 -6.99 15.73
CA VAL A 165 33.69 -7.76 15.91
C VAL A 165 34.52 -7.63 14.63
N PRO A 166 35.78 -7.14 14.69
CA PRO A 166 36.65 -7.09 13.53
C PRO A 166 36.97 -8.50 13.02
N ALA A 167 37.04 -8.63 11.69
CA ALA A 167 37.40 -9.86 10.98
C ALA A 167 38.86 -10.28 11.23
#